data_AF-B4JM95-F1
#
_entry.id   AF-B4JM95-F1
#
_cell.length_a   1.000
_cell.length_b   1.000
_cell.length_c   1.000
_cell.angle_alpha   90.00
_cell.angle_beta   90.00
_cell.angle_gamma   90.00
#
_symmetry.space_group_name_H-M   'P 1'
#
loop_
_entity.id
_entity.type
_entity.pdbx_description
1 polymer ?
#
loop_
_entity_poly.entity_id
_entity_poly.type
_entity_poly.pdbx_seq_one_letter_code
_entity_poly.pdbx_strand_id
1 'polypeptide(L)'
;MIEPDARRGVIYLQYDQRRELHFCWKDRDAGSVEVDIVTVPGNLEFRRVEPCKTGRVYVLKFRGSTNRMFFWMQDPRHNLDDVFCARVNELLNAVQMPTEKSTIELAK
;
A
#
# COMPACT_ATOMS: atom_id res chain seq x y z
N MET A 1 14.36 6.71 14.46
CA MET A 1 15.03 5.67 13.66
C MET A 1 13.91 4.85 13.02
N ILE A 2 13.97 4.60 11.72
CA ILE A 2 12.98 3.77 11.01
C ILE A 2 13.67 2.43 10.73
N GLU A 3 13.05 1.33 11.14
CA GLU A 3 13.59 -0.02 10.97
C GLU A 3 12.62 -0.85 10.13
N PRO A 4 13.10 -1.60 9.13
CA PRO A 4 12.25 -2.42 8.28
C PRO A 4 11.72 -3.63 9.05
N ASP A 5 10.45 -3.95 8.84
CA ASP A 5 9.85 -5.18 9.35
C ASP A 5 10.19 -6.36 8.41
N ALA A 6 10.78 -7.42 8.94
CA ALA A 6 11.19 -8.59 8.18
C ALA A 6 10.03 -9.52 7.82
N ARG A 7 8.85 -9.33 8.43
CA ARG A 7 7.68 -10.20 8.24
C ARG A 7 7.16 -10.15 6.82
N ARG A 8 6.59 -11.25 6.36
CA ARG A 8 5.99 -11.32 5.03
C ARG A 8 4.63 -10.64 5.06
N GLY A 9 4.49 -9.56 4.30
CA GLY A 9 3.28 -8.75 4.30
C GLY A 9 2.55 -8.75 2.97
N VAL A 10 1.26 -8.41 3.02
CA VAL A 10 0.47 -8.12 1.83
C VAL A 10 -0.31 -6.82 2.03
N ILE A 11 -0.19 -5.93 1.06
CA ILE A 11 -1.07 -4.77 0.93
C ILE A 11 -2.22 -5.13 0.00
N TYR A 12 -3.41 -4.78 0.43
CA TYR A 12 -4.59 -4.89 -0.41
C TYR A 12 -5.52 -3.72 -0.15
N LEU A 13 -6.32 -3.41 -1.16
CA LEU A 13 -7.35 -2.40 -1.07
C LEU A 13 -8.70 -3.09 -1.21
N GLN A 14 -9.63 -2.74 -0.32
CA GLN A 14 -10.97 -3.29 -0.34
C GLN A 14 -11.99 -2.22 0.00
N TYR A 15 -13.20 -2.38 -0.52
CA TYR A 15 -14.34 -1.60 -0.05
C TYR A 15 -15.11 -2.39 0.99
N ASP A 16 -15.59 -1.69 2.02
CA ASP A 16 -16.49 -2.27 3.00
C ASP A 16 -17.95 -2.20 2.54
N GLN A 17 -18.88 -2.59 3.44
CA GLN A 17 -20.31 -2.55 3.17
C GLN A 17 -20.86 -1.12 3.03
N ARG A 18 -20.16 -0.13 3.60
CA ARG A 18 -20.51 1.30 3.52
C ARG A 18 -19.89 2.00 2.31
N ARG A 19 -19.18 1.25 1.46
CA ARG A 19 -18.47 1.74 0.26
C ARG A 19 -17.30 2.67 0.60
N GLU A 20 -16.73 2.54 1.79
CA GLU A 20 -15.52 3.23 2.20
C GLU A 20 -14.31 2.40 1.73
N LEU A 21 -13.25 3.07 1.24
CA LEU A 21 -12.05 2.39 0.76
C LEU A 21 -11.11 2.15 1.94
N HIS A 22 -10.71 0.90 2.13
CA HIS A 22 -9.74 0.48 3.12
C HIS A 22 -8.40 0.19 2.44
N PHE A 23 -7.34 0.83 2.91
CA PHE A 23 -5.97 0.42 2.65
C PHE A 23 -5.51 -0.47 3.80
N CYS A 24 -5.23 -1.74 3.51
CA CYS A 24 -4.87 -2.71 4.52
C CYS A 24 -3.44 -3.24 4.33
N TRP A 25 -2.75 -3.50 5.44
CA TRP A 25 -1.57 -4.36 5.47
C TRP A 25 -1.85 -5.55 6.39
N LYS A 26 -1.57 -6.75 5.89
CA LYS A 26 -1.77 -8.00 6.59
C LYS A 26 -0.46 -8.77 6.69
N ASP A 27 -0.19 -9.26 7.89
CA ASP A 27 0.85 -10.25 8.13
C ASP A 27 0.41 -11.58 7.51
N ARG A 28 1.22 -12.11 6.59
CA ARG A 28 0.92 -13.36 5.88
C ARG A 28 1.12 -14.59 6.75
N ASP A 29 2.07 -14.53 7.67
CA ASP A 29 2.43 -15.66 8.50
C ASP A 29 1.45 -15.79 9.66
N ALA A 30 1.10 -14.66 10.30
CA ALA A 30 0.11 -14.63 11.39
C ALA A 30 -1.35 -14.58 10.88
N GLY A 31 -1.58 -14.04 9.67
CA GLY A 31 -2.91 -13.86 9.12
C GLY A 31 -3.69 -12.66 9.69
N SER A 32 -3.08 -11.86 10.57
CA SER A 32 -3.67 -10.67 11.18
C SER A 32 -3.56 -9.44 10.27
N VAL A 33 -4.63 -8.64 10.22
CA VAL A 33 -4.59 -7.29 9.61
C VAL A 33 -4.11 -6.31 10.67
N GLU A 34 -2.94 -5.71 10.46
CA GLU A 34 -2.33 -4.80 11.45
C GLU A 34 -2.43 -3.33 11.05
N VAL A 35 -2.63 -3.06 9.77
CA VAL A 35 -2.93 -1.72 9.26
C VAL A 35 -4.26 -1.81 8.55
N ASP A 36 -5.19 -0.96 8.96
CA ASP A 36 -6.47 -0.76 8.30
C ASP A 36 -6.79 0.73 8.31
N ILE A 37 -6.67 1.37 7.14
CA ILE A 37 -6.87 2.81 6.98
C ILE A 37 -8.08 3.03 6.09
N VAL A 38 -9.13 3.59 6.66
CA VAL A 38 -10.27 4.11 5.91
C VAL A 38 -9.87 5.43 5.24
N THR A 39 -10.10 5.51 3.93
CA THR A 39 -9.75 6.67 3.13
C THR A 39 -10.80 6.99 2.09
N VAL A 40 -10.74 8.20 1.56
CA VAL A 40 -11.55 8.66 0.43
C VAL A 40 -10.63 8.90 -0.78
N PRO A 41 -11.18 8.89 -2.00
CA PRO A 41 -10.39 9.07 -3.21
C PRO A 41 -9.50 10.32 -3.16
N GLY A 42 -8.22 10.15 -3.46
CA GLY A 42 -7.23 11.22 -3.51
C GLY A 42 -6.64 11.66 -2.17
N ASN A 43 -7.12 11.15 -1.04
CA ASN A 43 -6.60 11.54 0.28
C ASN A 43 -5.24 10.90 0.60
N LEU A 44 -5.00 9.70 0.07
CA LEU A 44 -3.74 9.00 0.19
C LEU A 44 -2.95 9.05 -1.11
N GLU A 45 -1.64 8.96 -0.96
CA GLU A 45 -0.70 8.88 -2.07
C GLU A 45 0.37 7.84 -1.74
N PHE A 46 0.65 6.97 -2.71
CA PHE A 46 1.67 5.94 -2.60
C PHE A 46 2.82 6.25 -3.56
N ARG A 47 4.04 6.44 -3.07
CA ARG A 47 5.17 6.84 -3.91
C ARG A 47 6.43 6.08 -3.58
N ARG A 48 7.29 5.88 -4.58
CA ARG A 48 8.64 5.36 -4.39
C ARG A 48 9.50 6.39 -3.63
N VAL A 49 10.36 5.90 -2.76
CA VAL A 49 11.34 6.70 -2.02
C VAL A 49 12.66 6.73 -2.81
N GLU A 50 12.84 7.75 -3.65
CA GLU A 50 14.02 7.89 -4.53
C GLU A 50 15.39 7.81 -3.82
N PRO A 51 15.57 8.36 -2.59
CA PRO A 51 16.87 8.27 -1.91
C PRO A 51 17.28 6.85 -1.49
N CYS A 52 16.37 5.86 -1.53
CA CYS A 52 16.68 4.48 -1.13
C CYS A 52 17.41 3.75 -2.27
N LYS A 53 18.68 3.38 -2.02
CA LYS A 53 19.55 2.70 -3.00
C LYS A 53 19.03 1.35 -3.51
N THR A 54 18.13 0.70 -2.77
CA THR A 54 17.48 -0.54 -3.22
C THR A 54 16.39 -0.27 -4.27
N GLY A 55 15.79 0.93 -4.29
CA GLY A 55 14.69 1.30 -5.19
C GLY A 55 13.33 0.68 -4.82
N ARG A 56 13.26 -0.13 -3.75
CA ARG A 56 12.07 -0.94 -3.42
C ARG A 56 11.31 -0.46 -2.19
N VAL A 57 11.63 0.73 -1.69
CA VAL A 57 10.95 1.36 -0.56
C VAL A 57 9.92 2.35 -1.07
N TYR A 58 8.71 2.27 -0.52
CA TYR A 58 7.57 3.08 -0.85
C TYR A 58 7.03 3.76 0.40
N VAL A 59 6.40 4.91 0.21
CA VAL A 59 5.76 5.68 1.27
C VAL A 59 4.28 5.86 0.93
N LEU A 60 3.42 5.48 1.88
CA LEU A 60 2.03 5.90 1.92
C LEU A 60 1.93 7.17 2.74
N LYS A 61 1.36 8.22 2.15
CA LYS A 61 1.25 9.54 2.78
C LYS A 61 -0.18 10.06 2.66
N PHE A 62 -0.68 10.65 3.74
CA PHE A 62 -1.88 11.49 3.69
C PHE A 62 -1.56 12.86 3.09
N ARG A 63 -2.33 13.28 2.08
CA ARG A 63 -2.18 14.61 1.48
C ARG A 63 -2.40 15.67 2.55
N GLY A 64 -1.53 16.69 2.58
CA GLY A 64 -1.57 17.75 3.60
C GLY A 64 -1.10 17.35 5.01
N SER A 65 -0.69 16.09 5.23
CA SER A 65 -0.18 15.62 6.53
C SER A 65 1.31 15.31 6.49
N THR A 66 1.94 15.32 7.66
CA THR A 66 3.30 14.80 7.88
C THR A 66 3.30 13.30 8.20
N ASN A 67 2.12 12.69 8.43
CA ASN A 67 1.99 11.27 8.72
C ASN A 67 2.35 10.43 7.49
N ARG A 68 3.27 9.48 7.68
CA ARG A 68 3.87 8.65 6.65
C ARG A 68 4.01 7.24 7.17
N MET A 69 3.69 6.28 6.32
CA MET A 69 3.99 4.88 6.54
C MET A 69 4.91 4.39 5.43
N PHE A 70 5.95 3.66 5.80
CA PHE A 70 6.88 3.10 4.85
C PHE A 70 6.53 1.64 4.60
N PHE A 71 6.81 1.19 3.40
CA PHE A 71 6.62 -0.18 2.97
C PHE A 71 7.77 -0.56 2.03
N TRP A 72 8.05 -1.85 1.90
CA TRP A 72 9.05 -2.35 0.95
C TRP A 72 8.55 -3.55 0.16
N MET A 73 8.89 -3.58 -1.13
CA MET A 73 8.42 -4.62 -2.05
C MET A 73 9.03 -5.99 -1.75
N GLN A 74 8.19 -7.00 -1.64
CA GLN A 74 8.59 -8.38 -1.38
C GLN A 74 8.42 -9.31 -2.59
N ASP A 75 7.70 -8.88 -3.64
CA ASP A 75 7.54 -9.68 -4.86
C ASP A 75 8.92 -9.91 -5.52
N PRO A 76 9.25 -11.12 -5.98
CA PRO A 76 10.53 -11.39 -6.64
C PRO A 76 10.67 -10.67 -8.01
N ARG A 77 9.56 -10.22 -8.62
CA ARG A 77 9.54 -9.59 -9.95
C ARG A 77 9.69 -8.08 -9.83
N HIS A 78 10.94 -7.62 -9.71
CA HIS A 78 11.25 -6.21 -9.50
C HIS A 78 10.75 -5.29 -10.63
N ASN A 79 10.60 -5.82 -11.85
CA ASN A 79 10.10 -5.07 -13.00
C ASN A 79 8.60 -4.72 -12.91
N LEU A 80 7.88 -5.26 -11.93
CA LEU A 80 6.47 -4.94 -11.68
C LEU A 80 6.28 -3.91 -10.57
N ASP A 81 7.34 -3.50 -9.86
CA ASP A 81 7.26 -2.58 -8.73
C ASP A 81 6.54 -1.26 -9.12
N ASP A 82 6.87 -0.68 -10.28
CA ASP A 82 6.23 0.55 -10.79
C ASP A 82 4.75 0.31 -11.19
N VAL A 83 4.44 -0.87 -11.73
CA VAL A 83 3.07 -1.26 -12.10
C VAL A 83 2.21 -1.40 -10.85
N PHE A 84 2.75 -2.03 -9.81
CA PHE A 84 2.08 -2.15 -8.51
C PHE A 84 1.85 -0.79 -7.87
N CYS A 85 2.87 0.08 -7.87
CA CYS A 85 2.74 1.45 -7.38
C CYS A 85 1.65 2.23 -8.13
N ALA A 86 1.64 2.16 -9.46
CA ALA A 86 0.62 2.79 -10.29
C ALA A 86 -0.78 2.24 -9.97
N ARG A 87 -0.91 0.93 -9.81
CA ARG A 87 -2.18 0.28 -9.48
C ARG A 87 -2.70 0.67 -8.09
N VAL A 88 -1.85 0.75 -7.07
CA VAL A 88 -2.26 1.26 -5.75
C VAL A 88 -2.83 2.66 -5.89
N ASN A 89 -2.13 3.56 -6.59
CA ASN A 89 -2.62 4.93 -6.76
C ASN A 89 -3.91 5.00 -7.59
N GLU A 90 -4.05 4.20 -8.64
CA GLU A 90 -5.28 4.14 -9.43
C GLU A 90 -6.48 3.81 -8.51
N LEU A 91 -6.34 2.80 -7.65
CA LEU A 91 -7.37 2.40 -6.71
C LEU A 91 -7.62 3.45 -5.62
N LEU A 92 -6.57 4.07 -5.08
CA LEU A 92 -6.67 5.16 -4.10
C LEU A 92 -7.33 6.43 -4.66
N ASN A 93 -7.37 6.59 -5.99
CA ASN A 93 -8.00 7.72 -6.65
C ASN A 93 -9.32 7.34 -7.35
N ALA A 94 -9.70 6.07 -7.34
CA ALA A 94 -10.91 5.59 -8.00
C ALA A 94 -12.16 6.11 -7.26
N VAL A 95 -13.03 6.82 -7.99
CA VAL A 95 -14.30 7.35 -7.46
C VAL A 95 -15.39 6.27 -7.41
N GLN A 96 -15.18 5.15 -8.12
CA GLN A 96 -16.10 4.02 -8.19
C GLN A 96 -15.38 2.72 -7.83
N MET A 97 -16.14 1.76 -7.29
CA MET A 97 -15.62 0.42 -7.00
C MET A 97 -15.13 -0.23 -8.30
N PRO A 98 -13.85 -0.62 -8.39
CA PRO A 98 -13.37 -1.42 -9.50
C PRO A 98 -14.05 -2.80 -9.47
N THR A 99 -14.36 -3.32 -10.64
CA THR A 99 -14.94 -4.66 -10.82
C THR A 99 -13.96 -5.80 -10.53
N GLU A 100 -12.67 -5.50 -10.33
CA GLU A 100 -11.59 -6.49 -10.18
C GLU A 100 -10.78 -6.29 -8.90
N LYS A 101 -10.61 -7.35 -8.11
CA LYS A 101 -9.81 -7.34 -6.88
C LYS A 101 -8.32 -7.25 -7.22
N SER A 102 -7.60 -6.33 -6.59
CA SER A 102 -6.14 -6.17 -6.76
C SER A 102 -5.42 -6.37 -5.43
N THR A 103 -4.42 -7.25 -5.42
CA THR A 103 -3.61 -7.60 -4.24
C THR A 103 -2.13 -7.42 -4.56
N ILE A 104 -1.35 -6.82 -3.65
CA ILE A 104 0.07 -6.49 -3.88
C ILE A 104 0.90 -6.90 -2.65
N GLU A 105 1.97 -7.66 -2.84
CA GLU A 105 2.81 -8.16 -1.74
C GLU A 105 3.86 -7.13 -1.30
N LEU A 106 3.75 -6.64 -0.05
CA LEU A 106 4.57 -5.56 0.51
C LEU A 106 4.75 -5.81 2.02
N ALA A 107 5.92 -5.53 2.58
CA ALA A 107 6.14 -5.45 4.03
C ALA A 107 6.21 -4.02 4.55
N LYS A 108 6.13 -3.86 5.88
CA LYS A 108 6.08 -2.58 6.60
C LYS A 108 7.46 -2.06 6.99
#